data_AF-A0A6V7KZ19-F1
#
_entry.id   AF-A0A6V7KZ19-F1
#
_cell.length_a   1.000
_cell.length_b   1.000
_cell.length_c   1.000
_cell.angle_alpha   90.00
_cell.angle_beta   90.00
_cell.angle_gamma   90.00
#
_symmetry.space_group_name_H-M   'P 1'
#
loop_
_entity.id
_entity.type
_entity.pdbx_description
1 polymer ?
#
loop_
_entity_poly.entity_id
_entity_poly.type
_entity_poly.pdbx_seq_one_letter_code
_entity_poly.pdbx_strand_id
1 'polypeptide(L)'
;KVTNIPSSMVKDQFGMVGLLTFIRAAETDPNLVSLALGQDLTALGLNLNSPENLYPNFGGPWAETPCRPQDIDFHVPPEYLINASI
;
A
#
# COMPACT_ATOMS: atom_id res chain seq x y z
N LYS A 1 9.83 -19.33 22.16
CA LYS A 1 11.22 -19.22 22.67
C LYS A 1 12.18 -19.54 21.52
N VAL A 2 13.13 -18.66 21.20
CA VAL A 2 14.15 -18.87 20.15
C VAL A 2 15.31 -19.67 20.78
N THR A 3 15.73 -20.78 20.18
CA THR A 3 16.82 -21.65 20.65
C THR A 3 17.98 -21.65 19.65
N ASN A 4 19.18 -22.06 20.08
CA ASN A 4 20.42 -22.04 19.27
C ASN A 4 20.97 -20.65 18.89
N ILE A 5 21.02 -19.72 19.85
CA ILE A 5 21.60 -18.39 19.64
C ILE A 5 23.09 -18.41 20.01
N PRO A 6 24.03 -18.18 19.07
CA PRO A 6 25.45 -18.13 19.38
C PRO A 6 25.78 -17.01 20.37
N SER A 7 26.85 -17.18 21.15
CA SER A 7 27.25 -16.20 22.17
C SER A 7 27.66 -14.84 21.60
N SER A 8 28.10 -14.80 20.34
CA SER A 8 28.43 -13.57 19.60
C SER A 8 27.20 -12.83 19.06
N MET A 9 26.01 -13.43 19.08
CA MET A 9 24.79 -12.85 18.53
C MET A 9 24.10 -11.93 19.54
N VAL A 10 23.61 -10.79 19.05
CA VAL A 10 22.82 -9.83 19.82
C VAL A 10 21.50 -10.47 20.25
N LYS A 11 21.26 -10.52 21.58
CA LYS A 11 20.10 -11.18 22.20
C LYS A 11 18.97 -10.23 22.57
N ASP A 12 19.13 -8.93 22.31
CA ASP A 12 18.13 -7.92 22.59
C ASP A 12 17.09 -7.81 21.45
N GLN A 13 16.13 -6.90 21.63
CA GLN A 13 15.06 -6.63 20.67
C GLN A 13 15.54 -6.02 19.34
N PHE A 14 16.75 -5.49 19.27
CA PHE A 14 17.34 -4.90 18.07
C PHE A 14 18.16 -5.91 17.26
N GLY A 15 18.43 -7.10 17.83
CA GLY A 15 19.08 -8.22 17.14
C GLY A 15 18.11 -9.13 16.38
N MET A 16 18.66 -10.16 15.72
CA MET A 16 17.88 -11.15 14.96
C MET A 16 16.87 -11.90 15.83
N VAL A 17 17.18 -12.09 17.12
CA VAL A 17 16.27 -12.72 18.08
C VAL A 17 15.02 -11.85 18.30
N GLY A 18 15.20 -10.53 18.37
CA GLY A 18 14.11 -9.57 18.41
C GLY A 18 13.23 -9.65 17.17
N LEU A 19 13.84 -9.65 15.97
CA LEU A 19 13.13 -9.78 14.70
C LEU A 19 12.28 -11.06 14.63
N LEU A 20 12.85 -12.23 14.94
CA LEU A 20 12.10 -13.50 14.93
C LEU A 20 10.95 -13.51 15.96
N THR A 21 11.18 -12.88 17.12
CA THR A 21 10.13 -12.74 18.14
C THR A 21 9.01 -11.84 17.64
N PHE A 22 9.35 -10.75 16.94
CA PHE A 22 8.41 -9.81 16.36
C PHE A 22 7.58 -10.45 15.23
N ILE A 23 8.21 -11.21 14.33
CA ILE A 23 7.53 -11.98 13.28
C ILE A 23 6.53 -12.98 13.88
N ARG A 24 6.92 -13.73 14.93
CA ARG A 24 5.99 -14.65 15.62
C ARG A 24 4.86 -13.93 16.34
N ALA A 25 5.12 -12.77 16.93
CA ALA A 25 4.08 -11.95 17.54
C ALA A 25 3.08 -11.44 16.50
N ALA A 26 3.56 -11.12 15.30
CA ALA A 26 2.73 -10.72 14.17
C ALA A 26 1.75 -11.81 13.73
N GLU A 27 2.07 -13.11 13.86
CA GLU A 27 1.12 -14.19 13.56
C GLU A 27 -0.15 -14.14 14.43
N THR A 28 -0.06 -13.54 15.61
CA THR A 28 -1.18 -13.43 16.57
C THR A 28 -1.82 -12.05 16.65
N ASP A 29 -1.12 -10.99 16.21
CA ASP A 29 -1.61 -9.61 16.25
C ASP A 29 -1.61 -8.98 14.82
N PRO A 30 -2.80 -8.78 14.22
CA PRO A 30 -2.96 -8.17 12.91
C PRO A 30 -2.30 -6.80 12.76
N ASN A 31 -2.20 -6.02 13.84
CA ASN A 31 -1.59 -4.69 13.78
C ASN A 31 -0.07 -4.77 13.62
N LEU A 32 0.55 -5.84 14.14
CA LEU A 32 1.98 -6.09 14.00
C LEU A 32 2.32 -6.77 12.66
N VAL A 33 1.38 -7.49 12.04
CA VAL A 33 1.52 -8.06 10.68
C VAL A 33 1.94 -7.00 9.68
N SER A 34 1.24 -5.87 9.66
CA SER A 34 1.50 -4.82 8.67
C SER A 34 2.91 -4.24 8.76
N LEU A 35 3.50 -4.21 9.96
CA LEU A 35 4.84 -3.64 10.15
C LEU A 35 5.95 -4.70 10.06
N ALA A 36 5.70 -5.91 10.54
CA ALA A 36 6.69 -7.00 10.57
C ALA A 36 6.81 -7.73 9.22
N LEU A 37 5.67 -8.12 8.66
CA LEU A 37 5.56 -8.93 7.44
C LEU A 37 5.25 -8.08 6.22
N GLY A 38 4.60 -6.94 6.42
CA GLY A 38 4.17 -6.06 5.34
C GLY A 38 2.82 -6.48 4.75
N GLN A 39 2.45 -5.80 3.67
CA GLN A 39 1.25 -6.07 2.90
C GLN A 39 1.60 -6.15 1.42
N ASP A 40 0.83 -6.92 0.66
CA ASP A 40 0.95 -6.94 -0.79
C ASP A 40 0.42 -5.62 -1.37
N LEU A 41 1.34 -4.75 -1.78
CA LEU A 41 1.01 -3.45 -2.33
C LEU A 41 0.37 -3.54 -3.72
N THR A 42 0.53 -4.65 -4.44
CA THR A 42 -0.10 -4.85 -5.76
C THR A 42 -1.59 -5.13 -5.65
N ALA A 43 -2.05 -5.58 -4.48
CA ALA A 43 -3.46 -5.77 -4.17
C ALA A 43 -4.20 -4.45 -3.87
N LEU A 44 -3.49 -3.31 -3.77
CA LEU A 44 -4.07 -2.00 -3.43
C LEU A 44 -4.67 -1.26 -4.64
N GLY A 45 -4.95 -1.95 -5.75
CA GLY A 45 -5.62 -1.33 -6.90
C GLY A 45 -4.74 -0.42 -7.76
N LEU A 46 -3.42 -0.41 -7.52
CA LEU A 46 -2.44 0.39 -8.27
C LEU A 46 -1.60 -0.50 -9.19
N ASN A 47 -1.40 -0.06 -10.43
CA ASN A 47 -0.48 -0.71 -11.35
C ASN A 47 0.97 -0.25 -11.11
N LEU A 48 1.66 -0.85 -10.13
CA LEU A 48 3.06 -0.54 -9.80
C LEU A 48 4.06 -0.92 -10.90
N ASN A 49 3.62 -1.66 -11.92
CA ASN A 49 4.44 -2.02 -13.09
C ASN A 49 4.24 -1.06 -14.27
N SER A 50 3.40 -0.02 -14.11
CA SER A 50 3.16 0.96 -15.16
C SER A 50 4.44 1.75 -15.49
N PRO A 51 4.79 1.95 -16.77
CA PRO A 51 5.85 2.87 -17.16
C PRO A 51 5.43 4.34 -17.00
N GLU A 52 4.14 4.61 -16.81
CA GLU A 52 3.58 5.96 -16.66
C GLU A 52 3.37 6.35 -15.20
N ASN A 53 3.28 7.66 -14.94
CA ASN A 53 2.97 8.18 -13.60
C ASN A 53 1.55 7.79 -13.16
N LEU A 54 1.41 7.35 -11.91
CA LEU A 54 0.11 6.95 -11.34
C LEU A 54 -0.73 8.12 -10.82
N TYR A 55 -0.10 9.23 -10.43
CA TYR A 55 -0.78 10.37 -9.82
C TYR A 55 -1.88 11.04 -10.67
N PRO A 56 -1.83 11.08 -12.03
CA PRO A 56 -2.85 11.78 -12.82
C PRO A 56 -4.24 11.15 -12.71
N ASN A 57 -4.31 9.84 -12.55
CA ASN A 57 -5.57 9.09 -12.44
C ASN A 57 -5.74 8.53 -11.01
N PHE A 58 -5.11 9.15 -10.01
CA PHE A 58 -5.18 8.68 -8.64
C PHE A 58 -6.53 9.02 -8.01
N GLY A 59 -7.39 8.01 -7.84
CA GLY A 59 -8.74 8.15 -7.28
C GLY A 59 -8.81 8.45 -5.79
N GLY A 60 -7.66 8.48 -5.11
CA GLY A 60 -7.57 8.74 -3.67
C GLY A 60 -7.11 7.52 -2.87
N PRO A 61 -6.84 7.71 -1.57
CA PRO A 61 -6.17 6.70 -0.73
C PRO A 61 -7.00 5.44 -0.44
N TRP A 62 -8.31 5.47 -0.71
CA TRP A 62 -9.21 4.33 -0.52
C TRP A 62 -9.84 3.84 -1.83
N ALA A 63 -9.39 4.36 -2.98
CA ALA A 63 -9.90 3.94 -4.27
C ALA A 63 -9.25 2.62 -4.68
N GLU A 64 -10.08 1.62 -5.02
CA GLU A 64 -9.61 0.32 -5.52
C GLU A 64 -9.23 0.36 -7.01
N THR A 65 -9.61 1.42 -7.72
CA THR A 65 -9.33 1.59 -9.14
C THR A 65 -8.91 3.02 -9.45
N PRO A 66 -8.09 3.25 -10.50
CA PRO A 66 -7.81 4.59 -11.01
C PRO A 66 -9.09 5.34 -11.40
N CYS A 67 -9.04 6.68 -11.34
CA CYS A 67 -10.09 7.54 -11.87
C CYS A 67 -10.34 7.22 -13.34
N ARG A 68 -11.61 7.07 -13.70
CA ARG A 68 -12.00 6.96 -15.10
C ARG A 68 -12.05 8.36 -15.70
N PRO A 69 -11.95 8.51 -17.03
CA PRO A 69 -11.98 9.82 -17.67
C PRO A 69 -13.22 10.66 -17.32
N GLN A 70 -14.38 10.03 -17.08
CA GLN A 70 -15.59 10.74 -16.65
C GLN A 70 -15.58 11.23 -15.20
N ASP A 71 -14.68 10.70 -14.36
CA ASP A 71 -14.54 11.11 -12.96
C ASP A 71 -13.57 12.31 -12.83
N ILE A 72 -12.91 12.70 -13.93
CA ILE A 72 -11.94 13.80 -13.99
C ILE A 72 -12.60 14.99 -14.67
N ASP A 73 -12.80 16.07 -13.91
CA ASP A 73 -13.30 17.32 -14.46
C ASP A 73 -12.31 17.87 -15.48
N PHE A 74 -12.82 18.18 -16.66
CA PHE A 74 -12.04 18.76 -17.74
C PHE A 74 -12.76 19.98 -18.31
N HIS A 75 -11.99 21.05 -18.55
CA HIS A 75 -12.53 22.24 -19.20
C HIS A 75 -12.72 21.96 -20.70
N VAL A 76 -13.91 21.51 -21.06
CA VAL A 76 -14.29 21.27 -22.44
C VAL A 76 -14.69 22.56 -23.16
N PRO A 77 -14.50 22.64 -24.49
CA PRO A 77 -15.08 23.70 -25.31
C PRO A 77 -16.59 23.85 -25.10
N PRO A 78 -17.14 25.09 -25.15
CA PRO A 78 -18.57 25.34 -24.92
C PRO A 78 -19.51 24.54 -25.82
N GLU A 79 -19.06 24.18 -27.03
CA GLU A 79 -19.83 23.42 -28.01
C GLU A 79 -20.17 22.00 -27.55
N TYR A 80 -19.41 21.45 -26.58
CA TYR A 80 -19.68 20.12 -26.01
C TYR A 80 -20.59 20.16 -24.77
N LEU A 81 -20.94 21.34 -24.26
CA LEU A 81 -21.81 21.53 -23.10
C LEU A 81 -23.30 21.44 -23.47
N ILE A 82 -23.70 20.37 -24.14
CA ILE A 82 -25.06 20.18 -24.66
C ILE A 82 -26.16 20.10 -23.59
N ASN A 83 -25.79 19.73 -22.35
CA ASN A 83 -26.71 19.59 -21.22
C ASN A 83 -26.83 20.85 -20.36
N ALA A 84 -26.12 21.95 -20.69
CA ALA A 84 -26.09 23.14 -19.85
C ALA A 84 -27.37 24.00 -19.91
N SER A 85 -28.27 23.72 -20.85
CA SER A 85 -29.49 24.50 -21.11
C SER A 85 -30.80 23.77 -20.81
N ILE A 86 -30.75 22.66 -20.05
CA ILE A 86 -31.92 21.90 -19.59
C ILE A 86 -32.44 22.45 -18.27
#